data_AF-A0A2N2HTF2-F1
#
_entry.id   AF-A0A2N2HTF2-F1
#
_cell.length_a   1.000
_cell.length_b   1.000
_cell.length_c   1.000
_cell.angle_alpha   90.00
_cell.angle_beta   90.00
_cell.angle_gamma   90.00
#
_symmetry.space_group_name_H-M   'P 1'
#
loop_
_entity.id
_entity.type
_entity.pdbx_description
1 polymer ?
#
loop_
_entity_poly.entity_id
_entity_poly.type
_entity_poly.pdbx_seq_one_letter_code
_entity_poly.pdbx_strand_id
1 'polypeptide(L)'
;MVIIGIMSFPPEQSKEIGKRFLAFPPLPPYMTLKGPYITHEVGAGIKTVTIYEFDQSKTREAIEFVSNRYTTFYGVPGYTCSHGVWLEATEALKMIGLA
;
A
#
# COMPACT_ATOMS: atom_id res chain seq x y z
N MET A 1 8.24 11.77 1.92
CA MET A 1 7.37 10.97 2.81
C MET A 1 7.01 9.68 2.12
N VAL A 2 6.60 8.66 2.86
CA VAL A 2 6.12 7.40 2.27
C VAL A 2 4.75 7.00 2.81
N ILE A 3 3.94 6.40 1.95
CA ILE A 3 2.81 5.57 2.37
C ILE A 3 3.20 4.12 2.14
N ILE A 4 3.10 3.30 3.18
CA ILE A 4 3.27 1.86 3.06
C ILE A 4 1.89 1.23 3.09
N GLY A 5 1.57 0.48 2.03
CA GLY A 5 0.36 -0.29 1.92
C GLY A 5 0.66 -1.78 1.95
N ILE A 6 -0.03 -2.49 2.83
CA ILE A 6 0.06 -3.93 3.02
C ILE A 6 -1.32 -4.51 2.69
N MET A 7 -1.37 -5.57 1.91
CA MET A 7 -2.59 -6.36 1.76
C MET A 7 -2.32 -7.85 1.87
N SER A 8 -3.34 -8.61 2.20
CA SER A 8 -3.28 -10.07 2.23
C SER A 8 -4.56 -10.67 1.70
N PHE A 9 -4.45 -11.83 1.03
CA PHE A 9 -5.60 -12.53 0.44
C PHE A 9 -5.31 -14.03 0.28
N PRO A 10 -6.34 -14.89 0.25
CA PRO A 10 -6.18 -16.31 -0.01
C PRO A 10 -5.66 -16.59 -1.43
N PRO A 11 -4.81 -17.61 -1.64
CA PRO A 11 -4.30 -17.97 -2.97
C PRO A 11 -5.40 -18.19 -4.02
N GLU A 12 -6.57 -18.69 -3.62
CA GLU A 12 -7.74 -18.93 -4.47
C GLU A 12 -8.24 -17.64 -5.13
N GLN A 13 -8.01 -16.48 -4.49
CA GLN A 13 -8.43 -15.17 -4.98
C GLN A 13 -7.38 -14.49 -5.89
N SER A 14 -6.23 -15.13 -6.14
CA SER A 14 -5.13 -14.52 -6.92
C SER A 14 -5.56 -14.04 -8.29
N LYS A 15 -6.45 -14.78 -8.98
CA LYS A 15 -6.96 -14.39 -10.30
C LYS A 15 -7.84 -13.14 -10.22
N GLU A 16 -8.68 -13.03 -9.21
CA GLU A 16 -9.57 -11.86 -9.03
C GLU A 16 -8.77 -10.62 -8.64
N ILE A 17 -7.83 -10.75 -7.68
CA ILE A 17 -6.90 -9.67 -7.31
C ILE A 17 -6.09 -9.21 -8.52
N GLY A 18 -5.53 -10.14 -9.29
CA GLY A 18 -4.74 -9.83 -10.49
C GLY A 18 -5.52 -9.04 -11.55
N LYS A 19 -6.78 -9.40 -11.80
CA LYS A 19 -7.64 -8.65 -12.73
C LYS A 19 -7.85 -7.21 -12.28
N ARG A 20 -8.17 -6.99 -10.99
CA ARG A 20 -8.38 -5.65 -10.43
C ARG A 20 -7.10 -4.82 -10.43
N PHE A 21 -5.97 -5.44 -10.13
CA PHE A 21 -4.65 -4.80 -10.18
C PHE A 21 -4.29 -4.32 -11.60
N LEU A 22 -4.53 -5.14 -12.63
CA LEU A 22 -4.27 -4.77 -14.02
C LEU A 22 -5.17 -3.62 -14.53
N ALA A 23 -6.29 -3.36 -13.86
CA ALA A 23 -7.21 -2.26 -14.19
C ALA A 23 -6.83 -0.93 -13.52
N PHE A 24 -5.72 -0.87 -12.78
CA PHE A 24 -5.32 0.34 -12.08
C PHE A 24 -5.00 1.50 -13.03
N PRO A 25 -5.44 2.73 -12.68
CA PRO A 25 -5.00 3.91 -13.41
C PRO A 25 -3.49 4.09 -13.21
N PRO A 26 -2.80 4.81 -14.13
CA PRO A 26 -1.41 5.16 -13.94
C PRO A 26 -1.20 5.93 -12.63
N LEU A 27 0.02 5.91 -12.11
CA LEU A 27 0.37 6.72 -10.95
C LEU A 27 0.27 8.21 -11.30
N PRO A 28 -0.16 9.07 -10.35
CA PRO A 28 -0.12 10.50 -10.57
C PRO A 28 1.35 10.96 -10.67
N PRO A 29 1.67 12.02 -11.44
CA PRO A 29 3.06 12.44 -11.69
C PRO A 29 3.88 12.81 -10.45
N TYR A 30 3.21 13.14 -9.33
CA TYR A 30 3.86 13.52 -8.08
C TYR A 30 4.27 12.33 -7.20
N MET A 31 3.97 11.09 -7.63
CA MET A 31 4.14 9.89 -6.83
C MET A 31 4.98 8.84 -7.58
N THR A 32 5.94 8.26 -6.87
CA THR A 32 6.67 7.08 -7.33
C THR A 32 6.25 5.86 -6.51
N LEU A 33 6.52 4.66 -7.04
CA LEU A 33 6.12 3.40 -6.43
C LEU A 33 7.29 2.42 -6.44
N LYS A 34 7.52 1.78 -5.29
CA LYS A 34 8.40 0.62 -5.15
C LYS A 34 7.57 -0.61 -4.78
N GLY A 35 7.71 -1.68 -5.57
CA GLY A 35 6.87 -2.89 -5.47
C GLY A 35 5.77 -2.95 -6.56
N PRO A 36 4.63 -3.62 -6.29
CA PRO A 36 4.36 -4.41 -5.09
C PRO A 36 5.34 -5.59 -4.95
N TYR A 37 5.85 -5.80 -3.75
CA TYR A 37 6.58 -7.01 -3.38
C TYR A 37 5.60 -8.03 -2.84
N ILE A 38 5.77 -9.30 -3.20
CA ILE A 38 4.79 -10.36 -2.93
C ILE A 38 5.50 -11.53 -2.26
N THR A 39 4.92 -12.04 -1.18
CA THR A 39 5.31 -13.29 -0.55
C THR A 39 4.08 -14.15 -0.30
N HIS A 40 4.29 -15.43 -0.02
CA HIS A 40 3.25 -16.33 0.44
C HIS A 40 3.71 -17.02 1.72
N GLU A 41 2.77 -17.28 2.61
CA GLU A 41 3.01 -17.99 3.86
C GLU A 41 1.93 -19.05 4.03
N VAL A 42 2.34 -20.30 4.26
CA VAL A 42 1.43 -21.42 4.48
C VAL A 42 0.55 -21.11 5.69
N GLY A 43 -0.77 -21.17 5.52
CA GLY A 43 -1.75 -20.86 6.57
C GLY A 43 -2.11 -19.38 6.71
N ALA A 44 -1.27 -18.45 6.25
CA ALA A 44 -1.56 -17.01 6.30
C ALA A 44 -1.92 -16.39 4.93
N GLY A 45 -1.72 -17.13 3.83
CA GLY A 45 -2.08 -16.73 2.48
C GLY A 45 -1.00 -15.91 1.77
N ILE A 46 -1.40 -15.13 0.78
CA ILE A 46 -0.51 -14.22 0.05
C ILE A 46 -0.48 -12.89 0.77
N LYS A 47 0.72 -12.32 0.93
CA LYS A 47 0.93 -10.98 1.50
C LYS A 47 1.67 -10.12 0.50
N THR A 48 1.30 -8.84 0.42
CA THR A 48 2.00 -7.88 -0.41
C THR A 48 2.35 -6.64 0.36
N VAL A 49 3.46 -5.99 -0.01
CA VAL A 49 3.82 -4.66 0.48
C VAL A 49 4.16 -3.76 -0.71
N THR A 50 3.64 -2.54 -0.68
CA THR A 50 3.88 -1.51 -1.68
C THR A 50 4.28 -0.23 -0.97
N ILE A 51 5.31 0.44 -1.46
CA ILE A 51 5.78 1.71 -0.92
C ILE A 51 5.50 2.78 -1.97
N TYR A 52 4.77 3.82 -1.57
CA TYR A 52 4.48 4.99 -2.37
C TYR A 52 5.29 6.17 -1.83
N GLU A 53 6.13 6.77 -2.65
CA GLU A 53 6.94 7.93 -2.26
C GLU A 53 6.37 9.20 -2.91
N PHE A 54 6.29 10.27 -2.14
CA PHE A 54 5.76 11.55 -2.57
C PHE A 54 6.27 12.69 -1.67
N ASP A 55 6.11 13.92 -2.16
CA ASP A 55 6.44 15.13 -1.41
C ASP A 55 5.39 15.46 -0.33
N GLN A 56 5.81 15.99 0.81
CA GLN A 56 4.91 16.30 1.94
C GLN A 56 3.75 17.24 1.56
N SER A 57 3.96 18.16 0.61
CA SER A 57 2.90 19.05 0.11
C SER A 57 1.73 18.31 -0.56
N LYS A 58 1.90 17.03 -0.90
CA LYS A 58 0.91 16.16 -1.55
C LYS A 58 0.30 15.11 -0.64
N THR A 59 0.45 15.25 0.68
CA THR A 59 0.00 14.24 1.64
C THR A 59 -1.48 13.88 1.51
N ARG A 60 -2.36 14.88 1.36
CA ARG A 60 -3.80 14.62 1.26
C ARG A 60 -4.15 13.87 -0.02
N GLU A 61 -3.64 14.35 -1.16
CA GLU A 61 -3.88 13.75 -2.47
C GLU A 61 -3.31 12.33 -2.53
N ALA A 62 -2.14 12.10 -1.93
CA ALA A 62 -1.50 10.79 -1.86
C ALA A 62 -2.32 9.80 -1.03
N ILE A 63 -2.80 10.21 0.15
CA ILE A 63 -3.64 9.36 1.01
C ILE A 63 -4.93 8.98 0.28
N GLU A 64 -5.59 9.94 -0.36
CA GLU A 64 -6.83 9.70 -1.10
C GLU A 64 -6.59 8.73 -2.26
N PHE A 65 -5.54 8.97 -3.06
CA PHE A 65 -5.19 8.10 -4.19
C PHE A 65 -4.88 6.66 -3.74
N VAL A 66 -4.05 6.49 -2.71
CA VAL A 66 -3.70 5.15 -2.20
C VAL A 66 -4.94 4.48 -1.61
N SER A 67 -5.73 5.18 -0.79
CA SER A 67 -6.97 4.61 -0.23
C SER A 67 -7.90 4.10 -1.33
N ASN A 68 -8.11 4.89 -2.38
CA ASN A 68 -8.93 4.50 -3.52
C ASN A 68 -8.38 3.28 -4.28
N ARG A 69 -7.05 3.10 -4.34
CA ARG A 69 -6.46 1.87 -4.90
C ARG A 69 -6.79 0.64 -4.07
N TYR A 70 -6.69 0.73 -2.75
CA TYR A 70 -6.94 -0.42 -1.87
C TYR A 70 -8.44 -0.75 -1.77
N THR A 71 -9.34 0.24 -1.85
CA THR A 71 -10.79 -0.01 -1.87
C THR A 71 -11.26 -0.76 -3.11
N THR A 72 -10.51 -0.75 -4.22
CA THR A 72 -10.86 -1.55 -5.41
C THR A 72 -10.94 -3.05 -5.13
N PHE A 73 -10.21 -3.55 -4.13
CA PHE A 73 -10.20 -4.97 -3.77
C PHE A 73 -11.30 -5.33 -2.76
N TYR A 74 -12.10 -4.36 -2.32
CA TYR A 74 -13.20 -4.64 -1.39
C TYR A 74 -14.21 -5.59 -2.03
N GLY A 75 -14.74 -6.49 -1.19
CA GLY A 75 -15.63 -7.58 -1.63
C GLY A 75 -14.92 -8.84 -2.12
N VAL A 76 -13.58 -8.85 -2.26
CA VAL A 76 -12.83 -10.09 -2.48
C VAL A 76 -12.80 -10.90 -1.17
N PRO A 77 -13.27 -12.15 -1.14
CA PRO A 77 -13.30 -12.95 0.09
C PRO A 77 -11.91 -13.15 0.70
N GLY A 78 -11.77 -12.88 2.00
CA GLY A 78 -10.50 -13.02 2.73
C GLY A 78 -9.46 -11.94 2.44
N TYR A 79 -9.78 -10.93 1.64
CA TYR A 79 -8.94 -9.76 1.45
C TYR A 79 -8.88 -8.92 2.74
N THR A 80 -7.66 -8.53 3.11
CA THR A 80 -7.39 -7.58 4.19
C THR A 80 -6.36 -6.56 3.73
N CYS A 81 -6.39 -5.36 4.31
CA CYS A 81 -5.40 -4.34 4.01
C CYS A 81 -5.16 -3.38 5.17
N SER A 82 -3.97 -2.79 5.17
CA SER A 82 -3.63 -1.60 5.93
C SER A 82 -2.79 -0.69 5.05
N HIS A 83 -3.00 0.62 5.15
CA HIS A 83 -2.12 1.59 4.50
C HIS A 83 -2.09 2.87 5.34
N GLY A 84 -0.93 3.49 5.41
CA GLY A 84 -0.76 4.72 6.18
C GLY A 84 0.52 5.44 5.82
N VAL A 85 0.62 6.69 6.27
CA VAL A 85 1.86 7.46 6.19
C VAL A 85 2.84 6.91 7.22
N TRP A 86 4.05 6.61 6.78
CA TRP A 86 5.15 6.17 7.66
C TRP A 86 6.22 7.25 7.67
N LEU A 87 6.82 7.41 8.85
CA LEU A 87 7.88 8.38 9.09
C LEU A 87 9.25 7.74 8.84
N GLU A 88 10.19 8.53 8.35
CA GLU A 88 11.59 8.14 8.41
C GLU A 88 12.02 8.00 9.87
N ALA A 89 13.00 7.14 10.14
CA ALA A 89 13.47 6.92 11.51
C ALA A 89 13.89 8.22 12.20
N THR A 90 14.56 9.13 11.48
CA THR A 90 14.98 10.43 11.99
C THR A 90 13.80 11.36 12.34
N GLU A 91 12.71 11.31 11.57
CA GLU A 91 11.49 12.06 11.85
C GLU A 91 10.79 11.52 13.09
N ALA A 92 10.70 10.19 13.21
CA ALA A 92 10.12 9.53 14.38
C ALA A 92 10.93 9.82 15.67
N LEU A 93 12.26 9.84 15.59
CA LEU A 93 13.13 10.17 16.72
C LEU A 93 12.97 11.64 17.19
N LYS A 94 12.80 12.58 16.26
CA LYS A 94 12.52 13.99 16.61
C LYS A 94 11.24 14.15 17.41
N MET A 95 10.20 13.37 17.10
CA MET A 95 8.91 13.43 17.83
C MET A 95 9.02 13.05 19.31
N ILE A 96 10.05 12.28 19.69
CA ILE A 96 10.30 11.86 21.07
C ILE A 96 11.53 12.55 21.69
N GLY A 97 12.07 13.59 21.03
CA GLY A 97 13.16 14.41 21.55
C GLY A 97 14.53 13.74 21.55
N LEU A 98 14.75 12.73 20.71
CA LEU A 98 16.03 12.01 20.61
C LEU A 98 16.93 12.46 19.44
N ALA A 99 16.43 13.32 18.56
CA ALA A 99 17.15 13.84 17.38
C ALA A 99 16.64 15.25 17.01
#